data_AF-A0A1C5H1J9-F1
#
_entry.id   AF-A0A1C5H1J9-F1
#
_cell.length_a   1.000
_cell.length_b   1.000
_cell.length_c   1.000
_cell.angle_alpha   90.00
_cell.angle_beta   90.00
_cell.angle_gamma   90.00
#
_symmetry.space_group_name_H-M   'P 1'
#
loop_
_entity.id
_entity.type
_entity.pdbx_description
1 polymer ?
#
loop_
_entity_poly.entity_id
_entity_poly.type
_entity_poly.pdbx_seq_one_letter_code
_entity_poly.pdbx_strand_id
1 'polypeptide(L)'
;MPDERPYRRDVPVHAAPPEHTPSPPPQQGEPDGGVPADARWWADLRQQVVYRAKRLNTGHMIEADQRYGQRDALGPHGVMLFFVSEAPAQPHGYQLHTAYRLWLASPESQHLPRLLVDLTEVVADSITRAGAVGRRWHPVGPQGSMVNGGDMTLPSSAVYVGVGVTTLDSDQGRWQQLARTLRHPDDRRRSVFDLKGQCYVLLTDGTALHVDRDPHAPIGVDGVRCTKPLDPDRITYYNPHEHLTDQGDPITRDTWAQLTRLHRTLAGHLLTGHPA
;
A
#
# COMPACT_ATOMS: atom_id res chain seq x y z
N MET A 1 22.79 -31.63 -75.74
CA MET A 1 22.06 -32.44 -76.74
C MET A 1 22.53 -33.87 -76.59
N PRO A 2 21.64 -34.88 -76.53
CA PRO A 2 20.50 -35.18 -75.64
C PRO A 2 20.97 -36.24 -74.59
N ASP A 3 20.20 -36.78 -73.64
CA ASP A 3 19.10 -37.70 -73.86
C ASP A 3 18.40 -38.02 -72.52
N GLU A 4 17.07 -37.93 -72.52
CA GLU A 4 16.17 -38.21 -71.41
C GLU A 4 16.00 -39.72 -71.20
N ARG A 5 15.97 -40.19 -69.94
CA ARG A 5 15.26 -41.43 -69.59
C ARG A 5 14.50 -41.29 -68.27
N PRO A 6 13.33 -41.95 -68.14
CA PRO A 6 12.27 -41.51 -67.25
C PRO A 6 12.28 -42.20 -65.88
N TYR A 7 11.93 -41.43 -64.85
CA TYR A 7 11.70 -41.87 -63.48
C TYR A 7 10.38 -42.65 -63.38
N ARG A 8 10.45 -43.95 -63.04
CA ARG A 8 9.29 -44.78 -62.68
C ARG A 8 9.19 -44.81 -61.15
N ARG A 9 8.02 -44.41 -60.63
CA ARG A 9 7.65 -44.45 -59.21
C ARG A 9 7.32 -45.89 -58.80
N ASP A 10 8.00 -46.39 -57.77
CA ASP A 10 7.58 -47.55 -57.01
C ASP A 10 6.82 -47.07 -55.76
N VAL A 11 5.59 -47.56 -55.59
CA VAL A 11 4.75 -47.35 -54.40
C VAL A 11 4.85 -48.61 -53.54
N PRO A 12 5.37 -48.54 -52.30
CA PRO A 12 5.26 -49.65 -51.38
C PRO A 12 3.91 -49.68 -50.67
N VAL A 13 3.35 -50.89 -50.63
CA VAL A 13 2.09 -51.31 -50.04
C VAL A 13 2.10 -51.16 -48.51
N HIS A 14 0.96 -50.74 -47.96
CA HIS A 14 0.64 -50.61 -46.55
C HIS A 14 1.00 -51.86 -45.71
N ALA A 15 1.80 -51.66 -44.65
CA ALA A 15 1.89 -52.57 -43.51
C ALA A 15 0.89 -52.12 -42.41
N ALA A 16 0.25 -53.10 -41.76
CA ALA A 16 -0.80 -52.93 -40.74
C ALA A 16 -0.29 -52.23 -39.46
N PRO A 17 -1.17 -51.52 -38.71
CA PRO A 17 -0.79 -50.83 -37.48
C PRO A 17 -0.62 -51.82 -36.29
N PRO A 18 0.34 -51.59 -35.38
CA PRO A 18 0.44 -52.36 -34.15
C PRO A 18 -0.60 -51.92 -33.10
N GLU A 19 -1.06 -52.90 -32.34
CA GLU A 19 -2.11 -52.84 -31.32
C GLU A 19 -1.79 -51.88 -30.15
N HIS A 20 -2.81 -51.13 -29.73
CA HIS A 20 -2.80 -50.23 -28.57
C HIS A 20 -2.63 -51.02 -27.26
N THR A 21 -1.55 -50.79 -26.53
CA THR A 21 -1.45 -51.14 -25.12
C THR A 21 -2.14 -50.05 -24.30
N PRO A 22 -3.14 -50.35 -23.45
CA PRO A 22 -3.80 -49.32 -22.64
C PRO A 22 -2.85 -48.77 -21.58
N SER A 23 -2.69 -47.45 -21.57
CA SER A 23 -1.93 -46.72 -20.55
C SER A 23 -2.47 -46.97 -19.14
N PRO A 24 -1.61 -47.06 -18.11
CA PRO A 24 -2.06 -47.17 -16.74
C PRO A 24 -2.87 -45.93 -16.33
N PRO A 25 -3.85 -46.07 -15.40
CA PRO A 25 -4.65 -44.95 -14.95
C PRO A 25 -3.77 -43.86 -14.31
N PRO A 26 -4.14 -42.59 -14.47
CA PRO A 26 -3.36 -41.48 -13.94
C PRO A 26 -3.20 -41.66 -12.43
N GLN A 27 -1.95 -41.71 -11.98
CA GLN A 27 -1.62 -41.60 -10.57
C GLN A 27 -2.22 -40.28 -10.07
N GLN A 28 -3.02 -40.38 -9.02
CA GLN A 28 -3.61 -39.25 -8.31
C GLN A 28 -2.47 -38.28 -7.97
N GLY A 29 -2.49 -37.12 -8.63
CA GLY A 29 -1.54 -36.06 -8.40
C GLY A 29 -1.54 -35.64 -6.93
N GLU A 30 -0.34 -35.32 -6.46
CA GLU A 30 -0.06 -34.65 -5.20
C GLU A 30 -1.07 -33.52 -4.92
N PRO A 31 -1.40 -33.23 -3.65
CA PRO A 31 -2.22 -32.06 -3.33
C PRO A 31 -1.54 -30.82 -3.90
N ASP A 32 -2.25 -30.16 -4.81
CA ASP A 32 -1.86 -28.95 -5.53
C ASP A 32 -1.14 -27.98 -4.58
N GLY A 33 0.15 -27.73 -4.83
CA GLY A 33 1.02 -26.84 -4.05
C GLY A 33 0.66 -25.36 -4.22
N GLY A 34 -0.62 -25.05 -4.25
CA GLY A 34 -1.18 -23.73 -4.47
C GLY A 34 -0.93 -22.79 -3.29
N VAL A 35 -0.78 -21.50 -3.61
CA VAL A 35 -0.61 -20.44 -2.61
C VAL A 35 -1.86 -20.36 -1.71
N PRO A 36 -1.72 -20.37 -0.36
CA PRO A 36 -2.85 -20.32 0.55
C PRO A 36 -3.80 -19.15 0.28
N ALA A 37 -5.11 -19.35 0.47
CA ALA A 37 -6.13 -18.33 0.25
C ALA A 37 -5.86 -17.03 1.04
N ASP A 38 -5.44 -17.16 2.30
CA ASP A 38 -5.08 -16.02 3.15
C ASP A 38 -3.90 -15.22 2.59
N ALA A 39 -2.92 -15.89 1.99
CA ALA A 39 -1.77 -15.24 1.38
C ALA A 39 -2.18 -14.44 0.14
N ARG A 40 -3.13 -14.96 -0.66
CA ARG A 40 -3.72 -14.22 -1.78
C ARG A 40 -4.52 -13.02 -1.31
N TRP A 41 -5.34 -13.18 -0.27
CA TRP A 41 -6.14 -12.10 0.31
C TRP A 41 -5.27 -10.94 0.80
N TRP A 42 -4.21 -11.23 1.56
CA TRP A 42 -3.29 -10.19 2.03
C TRP A 42 -2.51 -9.54 0.90
N ALA A 43 -2.10 -10.29 -0.12
CA ALA A 43 -1.40 -9.72 -1.27
C ALA A 43 -2.28 -8.73 -2.03
N ASP A 44 -3.55 -9.10 -2.28
CA ASP A 44 -4.54 -8.21 -2.87
C ASP A 44 -4.77 -6.95 -2.01
N LEU A 45 -4.94 -7.11 -0.69
CA LEU A 45 -5.13 -5.99 0.22
C LEU A 45 -3.94 -5.03 0.21
N ARG A 46 -2.70 -5.55 0.18
CA ARG A 46 -1.49 -4.73 0.05
C ARG A 46 -1.53 -3.90 -1.24
N GLN A 47 -1.92 -4.49 -2.37
CA GLN A 47 -2.06 -3.76 -3.64
C GLN A 47 -3.12 -2.66 -3.57
N GLN A 48 -4.28 -2.95 -2.98
CA GLN A 48 -5.32 -1.94 -2.78
C GLN A 48 -4.85 -0.80 -1.87
N VAL A 49 -4.15 -1.11 -0.78
CA VAL A 49 -3.55 -0.13 0.13
C VAL A 49 -2.52 0.75 -0.59
N VAL A 50 -1.64 0.16 -1.40
CA VAL A 50 -0.69 0.91 -2.25
C VAL A 50 -1.43 1.89 -3.15
N TYR A 51 -2.48 1.44 -3.84
CA TYR A 51 -3.27 2.29 -4.71
C TYR A 51 -3.92 3.46 -3.93
N ARG A 52 -4.52 3.18 -2.76
CA ARG A 52 -5.13 4.21 -1.90
C ARG A 52 -4.10 5.20 -1.38
N ALA A 53 -2.93 4.73 -0.96
CA ALA A 53 -1.83 5.58 -0.49
C ALA A 53 -1.32 6.51 -1.61
N LYS A 54 -1.07 5.99 -2.81
CA LYS A 54 -0.69 6.80 -3.99
C LYS A 54 -1.74 7.86 -4.30
N ARG A 55 -3.02 7.46 -4.35
CA ARG A 55 -4.12 8.37 -4.66
C ARG A 55 -4.25 9.48 -3.61
N LEU A 56 -4.15 9.15 -2.32
CA LEU A 56 -4.19 10.16 -1.27
C LEU A 56 -2.97 11.09 -1.32
N ASN A 57 -1.76 10.56 -1.51
CA ASN A 57 -0.54 11.39 -1.60
C ASN A 57 -0.64 12.40 -2.74
N THR A 58 -1.09 11.97 -3.93
CA THR A 58 -1.33 12.88 -5.05
C THR A 58 -2.39 13.94 -4.72
N GLY A 59 -3.51 13.53 -4.10
CA GLY A 59 -4.56 14.48 -3.68
C GLY A 59 -4.07 15.49 -2.63
N HIS A 60 -3.32 15.01 -1.63
CA HIS A 60 -2.69 15.85 -0.60
C HIS A 60 -1.75 16.87 -1.23
N MET A 61 -0.95 16.46 -2.21
CA MET A 61 -0.03 17.35 -2.91
C MET A 61 -0.76 18.45 -3.69
N ILE A 62 -1.84 18.10 -4.41
CA ILE A 62 -2.66 19.06 -5.15
C ILE A 62 -3.30 20.07 -4.19
N GLU A 63 -3.92 19.60 -3.11
CA GLU A 63 -4.55 20.47 -2.12
C GLU A 63 -3.54 21.36 -1.40
N ALA A 64 -2.35 20.83 -1.08
CA ALA A 64 -1.29 21.60 -0.45
C ALA A 64 -0.75 22.70 -1.38
N ASP A 65 -0.60 22.41 -2.67
CA ASP A 65 -0.19 23.40 -3.68
C ASP A 65 -1.24 24.51 -3.83
N GLN A 66 -2.52 24.14 -3.96
CA GLN A 66 -3.61 25.11 -4.11
C GLN A 66 -3.71 26.06 -2.92
N ARG A 67 -3.50 25.56 -1.70
CA ARG A 67 -3.61 26.33 -0.46
C ARG A 67 -2.27 26.94 -0.01
N TYR A 68 -1.21 26.78 -0.79
CA TYR A 68 0.11 27.26 -0.40
C TYR A 68 0.12 28.78 -0.18
N GLY A 69 0.66 29.22 0.95
CA GLY A 69 0.71 30.63 1.35
C GLY A 69 -0.61 31.20 1.88
N GLN A 70 -1.67 30.41 1.96
CA GLN A 70 -2.95 30.81 2.52
C GLN A 70 -3.05 30.50 4.03
N ARG A 71 -4.07 31.04 4.71
CA ARG A 71 -4.30 30.81 6.14
C ARG A 71 -4.56 29.33 6.46
N ASP A 72 -5.14 28.61 5.52
CA ASP A 72 -5.48 27.19 5.59
C ASP A 72 -4.50 26.32 4.80
N ALA A 73 -3.27 26.80 4.58
CA ALA A 73 -2.19 26.03 3.98
C ALA A 73 -2.03 24.68 4.69
N LEU A 74 -1.80 23.61 3.92
CA LEU A 74 -1.58 22.27 4.46
C LEU A 74 -0.11 22.04 4.79
N GLY A 75 0.12 21.28 5.84
CA GLY A 75 1.43 20.77 6.21
C GLY A 75 1.90 19.66 5.27
N PRO A 76 3.19 19.30 5.34
CA PRO A 76 3.80 18.29 4.47
C PRO A 76 3.32 16.86 4.76
N HIS A 77 2.72 16.61 5.92
CA HIS A 77 2.46 15.25 6.41
C HIS A 77 0.96 14.99 6.57
N GLY A 78 0.59 13.71 6.52
CA GLY A 78 -0.76 13.19 6.75
C GLY A 78 -0.70 11.78 7.32
N VAL A 79 -1.75 11.35 8.02
CA VAL A 79 -1.92 9.95 8.48
C VAL A 79 -3.12 9.33 7.78
N MET A 80 -3.05 8.02 7.54
CA MET A 80 -4.07 7.18 6.93
C MET A 80 -4.40 6.04 7.86
N LEU A 81 -5.67 5.71 7.97
CA LEU A 81 -6.17 4.53 8.66
C LEU A 81 -6.91 3.66 7.65
N PHE A 82 -6.60 2.37 7.66
CA PHE A 82 -7.16 1.39 6.76
C PHE A 82 -8.06 0.42 7.53
N PHE A 83 -9.27 0.21 7.01
CA PHE A 83 -10.23 -0.73 7.56
C PHE A 83 -10.80 -1.60 6.44
N VAL A 84 -11.20 -2.83 6.74
CA VAL A 84 -11.91 -3.69 5.79
C VAL A 84 -13.26 -4.09 6.36
N SER A 85 -14.27 -4.18 5.51
CA SER A 85 -15.54 -4.82 5.85
C SER A 85 -15.87 -5.89 4.81
N GLU A 86 -16.64 -6.90 5.21
CA GLU A 86 -17.22 -7.85 4.26
C GLU A 86 -18.04 -7.12 3.19
N ALA A 87 -17.86 -7.53 1.93
CA ALA A 87 -18.60 -7.01 0.80
C ALA A 87 -18.70 -8.11 -0.27
N PRO A 88 -19.63 -9.08 -0.12
CA PRO A 88 -19.73 -10.25 -1.01
C PRO A 88 -19.97 -9.92 -2.48
N ALA A 89 -20.50 -8.73 -2.78
CA ALA A 89 -20.71 -8.24 -4.14
C ALA A 89 -19.45 -7.64 -4.79
N GLN A 90 -18.37 -7.42 -4.02
CA GLN A 90 -17.09 -6.93 -4.55
C GLN A 90 -16.25 -8.11 -5.06
N PRO A 91 -15.38 -7.91 -6.06
CA PRO A 91 -14.56 -8.97 -6.65
C PRO A 91 -13.72 -9.77 -5.65
N HIS A 92 -13.29 -9.12 -4.56
CA HIS A 92 -12.43 -9.71 -3.53
C HIS A 92 -13.20 -10.16 -2.28
N GLY A 93 -14.53 -10.01 -2.27
CA GLY A 93 -15.38 -10.33 -1.11
C GLY A 93 -15.29 -9.36 0.06
N TYR A 94 -14.49 -8.29 -0.05
CA TYR A 94 -14.35 -7.24 0.96
C TYR A 94 -14.25 -5.84 0.32
N GLN A 95 -14.45 -4.81 1.14
CA GLN A 95 -14.24 -3.41 0.79
C GLN A 95 -13.19 -2.79 1.70
N LEU A 96 -12.16 -2.18 1.12
CA LEU A 96 -11.19 -1.34 1.83
C LEU A 96 -11.74 0.08 2.01
N HIS A 97 -11.85 0.50 3.27
CA HIS A 97 -12.18 1.86 3.69
C HIS A 97 -10.91 2.59 4.13
N THR A 98 -10.80 3.86 3.78
CA THR A 98 -9.64 4.69 4.12
C THR A 98 -10.10 6.01 4.73
N ALA A 99 -9.75 6.23 5.99
CA ALA A 99 -9.90 7.52 6.65
C ALA A 99 -8.52 8.18 6.81
N TYR A 100 -8.44 9.50 6.79
CA TYR A 100 -7.16 10.19 6.88
C TYR A 100 -7.24 11.50 7.65
N ARG A 101 -6.08 11.98 8.11
CA ARG A 101 -5.91 13.34 8.60
C ARG A 101 -4.82 14.04 7.81
N LEU A 102 -5.15 15.22 7.29
CA LEU A 102 -4.16 16.20 6.86
C LEU A 102 -4.10 17.32 7.91
N TRP A 103 -2.89 17.81 8.19
CA TRP A 103 -2.69 18.91 9.12
C TRP A 103 -2.55 20.24 8.38
N LEU A 104 -2.93 21.33 9.04
CA LEU A 104 -2.55 22.65 8.58
C LEU A 104 -1.03 22.85 8.74
N ALA A 105 -0.48 23.77 7.96
CA ALA A 105 0.91 24.16 8.05
C ALA A 105 1.14 24.87 9.39
N SER A 106 2.00 24.29 10.21
CA SER A 106 2.47 24.85 11.47
C SER A 106 3.90 24.34 11.73
N PRO A 107 4.67 24.92 12.66
CA PRO A 107 5.98 24.40 13.03
C PRO A 107 5.94 22.93 13.46
N GLU A 108 4.88 22.52 14.16
CA GLU A 108 4.71 21.16 14.68
C GLU A 108 4.44 20.15 13.55
N SER A 109 3.75 20.56 12.48
CA SER A 109 3.44 19.67 11.36
C SER A 109 4.59 19.48 10.37
N GLN A 110 5.77 20.08 10.60
CA GLN A 110 6.94 19.94 9.70
C GLN A 110 7.75 18.67 9.95
N HIS A 111 7.70 18.11 11.16
CA HIS A 111 8.57 17.02 11.59
C HIS A 111 7.80 15.71 11.77
N LEU A 112 7.78 14.87 10.73
CA LEU A 112 6.98 13.64 10.71
C LEU A 112 7.21 12.71 11.92
N PRO A 113 8.45 12.37 12.34
CA PRO A 113 8.63 11.51 13.51
C PRO A 113 8.03 12.11 14.78
N ARG A 114 8.20 13.42 15.01
CA ARG A 114 7.65 14.10 16.18
C ARG A 114 6.12 14.12 16.13
N LEU A 115 5.56 14.42 14.96
CA LEU A 115 4.11 14.41 14.74
C LEU A 115 3.51 13.04 15.06
N LEU A 116 4.21 11.94 14.74
CA LEU A 116 3.77 10.58 15.08
C LEU A 116 3.87 10.25 16.58
N VAL A 117 4.88 10.79 17.27
CA VAL A 117 4.97 10.70 18.74
C VAL A 117 3.76 11.38 19.37
N ASP A 118 3.53 12.65 19.04
CA ASP A 118 2.44 13.44 19.60
C ASP A 118 1.07 12.80 19.28
N LEU A 119 0.91 12.25 18.07
CA LEU A 119 -0.30 11.54 17.67
C LEU A 119 -0.51 10.24 18.46
N THR A 120 0.55 9.50 18.74
CA THR A 120 0.49 8.28 19.55
C THR A 120 0.05 8.60 20.98
N GLU A 121 0.57 9.68 21.57
CA GLU A 121 0.16 10.16 22.89
C GLU A 121 -1.33 10.54 22.91
N VAL A 122 -1.79 11.32 21.92
CA VAL A 122 -3.21 11.70 21.79
C VAL A 122 -4.13 10.47 21.66
N VAL A 123 -3.71 9.45 20.91
CA VAL A 123 -4.45 8.20 20.76
C VAL A 123 -4.53 7.46 22.10
N ALA A 124 -3.40 7.28 22.79
CA ALA A 124 -3.35 6.60 24.09
C ALA A 124 -4.22 7.30 25.15
N ASP A 125 -4.16 8.63 25.19
CA ASP A 125 -4.99 9.45 26.07
C ASP A 125 -6.48 9.34 25.74
N SER A 126 -6.84 9.32 24.45
CA SER A 126 -8.24 9.21 24.03
C SER A 126 -8.84 7.85 24.38
N ILE A 127 -8.05 6.78 24.22
CA ILE A 127 -8.40 5.43 24.68
C ILE A 127 -8.64 5.44 26.20
N THR A 128 -7.69 5.98 26.96
CA THR A 128 -7.76 6.02 28.42
C THR A 128 -8.98 6.80 28.91
N ARG A 129 -9.23 8.00 28.36
CA ARG A 129 -10.39 8.83 28.73
C ARG A 129 -11.72 8.15 28.41
N ALA A 130 -11.85 7.49 27.27
CA ALA A 130 -13.07 6.76 26.94
C ALA A 130 -13.29 5.57 27.89
N GLY A 131 -12.22 4.83 28.19
CA GLY A 131 -12.26 3.72 29.15
C GLY A 131 -12.71 4.17 30.54
N ALA A 132 -12.23 5.33 31.01
CA ALA A 132 -12.60 5.91 32.31
C ALA A 132 -14.11 6.20 32.45
N VAL A 133 -14.84 6.36 31.34
CA VAL A 133 -16.30 6.55 31.33
C VAL A 133 -17.07 5.34 30.79
N GLY A 134 -16.43 4.17 30.73
CA GLY A 134 -17.04 2.91 30.29
C GLY A 134 -17.38 2.86 28.80
N ARG A 135 -16.69 3.64 27.95
CA ARG A 135 -16.90 3.67 26.50
C ARG A 135 -15.67 3.17 25.76
N ARG A 136 -15.87 2.58 24.58
CA ARG A 136 -14.79 2.27 23.65
C ARG A 136 -14.54 3.47 22.74
N TRP A 137 -13.31 3.97 22.71
CA TRP A 137 -12.91 5.00 21.76
C TRP A 137 -12.77 4.42 20.35
N HIS A 138 -13.05 5.21 19.32
CA HIS A 138 -12.82 4.83 17.93
C HIS A 138 -12.18 6.02 17.18
N PRO A 139 -11.12 5.81 16.36
CA PRO A 139 -10.37 6.90 15.74
C PRO A 139 -11.15 7.73 14.73
N VAL A 140 -12.22 7.18 14.17
CA VAL A 140 -13.15 7.87 13.24
C VAL A 140 -14.39 8.42 13.99
N GLY A 141 -14.51 8.14 15.29
CA GLY A 141 -15.65 8.54 16.10
C GLY A 141 -15.67 10.04 16.43
N PRO A 142 -16.83 10.58 16.84
CA PRO A 142 -16.98 12.02 17.09
C PRO A 142 -16.20 12.50 18.32
N GLN A 143 -15.89 11.63 19.28
CA GLN A 143 -15.14 12.01 20.48
C GLN A 143 -13.63 11.84 20.26
N GLY A 144 -12.93 12.95 20.00
CA GLY A 144 -11.47 12.94 19.85
C GLY A 144 -11.03 12.24 18.56
N SER A 145 -11.69 12.53 17.44
CA SER A 145 -11.36 11.95 16.14
C SER A 145 -9.88 12.15 15.80
N MET A 146 -9.26 11.07 15.34
CA MET A 146 -7.90 11.06 14.81
C MET A 146 -7.86 11.50 13.34
N VAL A 147 -9.00 11.46 12.65
CA VAL A 147 -9.13 11.70 11.20
C VAL A 147 -10.07 12.88 10.89
N ASN A 148 -9.88 13.53 9.74
CA ASN A 148 -10.69 14.66 9.27
C ASN A 148 -11.11 14.57 7.80
N GLY A 149 -10.89 13.43 7.15
CA GLY A 149 -11.31 13.17 5.77
C GLY A 149 -11.32 11.68 5.43
N GLY A 150 -11.81 11.37 4.23
CA GLY A 150 -11.98 10.00 3.75
C GLY A 150 -13.30 9.37 4.20
N ASP A 151 -13.28 8.06 4.41
CA ASP A 151 -14.46 7.28 4.81
C ASP A 151 -14.77 7.50 6.31
N MET A 152 -15.47 8.60 6.61
CA MET A 152 -15.80 9.02 7.98
C MET A 152 -16.97 8.25 8.60
N THR A 153 -17.64 7.41 7.83
CA THR A 153 -18.71 6.52 8.29
C THR A 153 -18.36 5.10 7.90
N LEU A 154 -17.95 4.30 8.89
CA LEU A 154 -17.60 2.90 8.68
C LEU A 154 -18.79 1.99 9.03
N PRO A 155 -18.97 0.87 8.29
CA PRO A 155 -19.85 -0.20 8.75
C PRO A 155 -19.44 -0.69 10.14
N SER A 156 -20.40 -1.18 10.93
CA SER A 156 -20.12 -1.74 12.27
C SER A 156 -19.22 -2.98 12.23
N SER A 157 -19.16 -3.68 11.09
CA SER A 157 -18.27 -4.81 10.83
C SER A 157 -16.88 -4.42 10.32
N ALA A 158 -16.57 -3.12 10.21
CA ALA A 158 -15.28 -2.68 9.71
C ALA A 158 -14.16 -3.00 10.72
N VAL A 159 -13.17 -3.76 10.27
CA VAL A 159 -12.01 -4.19 11.06
C VAL A 159 -10.78 -3.39 10.66
N TYR A 160 -10.01 -2.93 11.63
CA TYR A 160 -8.75 -2.25 11.41
C TYR A 160 -7.70 -3.18 10.77
N VAL A 161 -7.07 -2.75 9.68
CA VAL A 161 -6.03 -3.53 8.99
C VAL A 161 -4.68 -2.82 8.89
N GLY A 162 -4.60 -1.53 9.20
CA GLY A 162 -3.31 -0.84 9.17
C GLY A 162 -3.38 0.67 9.32
N VAL A 163 -2.19 1.26 9.44
CA VAL A 163 -1.97 2.70 9.47
C VAL A 163 -0.87 3.05 8.50
N GLY A 164 -1.00 4.20 7.84
CA GLY A 164 0.08 4.75 7.05
C GLY A 164 0.25 6.24 7.28
N VAL A 165 1.30 6.78 6.71
CA VAL A 165 1.56 8.21 6.61
C VAL A 165 1.80 8.57 5.16
N THR A 166 1.34 9.75 4.79
CA THR A 166 1.68 10.40 3.52
C THR A 166 2.60 11.58 3.84
N THR A 167 3.63 11.76 3.04
CA THR A 167 4.51 12.93 3.12
C THR A 167 4.80 13.50 1.75
N LEU A 168 4.83 14.83 1.69
CA LEU A 168 5.25 15.62 0.53
C LEU A 168 6.75 15.93 0.58
N ASP A 169 7.42 15.58 1.68
CA ASP A 169 8.88 15.56 1.73
C ASP A 169 9.38 14.36 0.91
N SER A 170 10.47 14.57 0.17
CA SER A 170 11.07 13.53 -0.67
C SER A 170 12.58 13.71 -0.75
N ASP A 171 13.24 12.83 -1.50
CA ASP A 171 14.64 12.99 -1.90
C ASP A 171 14.91 14.25 -2.72
N GLN A 172 13.87 14.87 -3.29
CA GLN A 172 13.96 16.17 -3.97
C GLN A 172 14.00 17.36 -2.99
N GLY A 173 13.66 17.14 -1.72
CA GLY A 173 13.68 18.17 -0.68
C GLY A 173 12.40 18.21 0.15
N ARG A 174 12.35 19.17 1.06
CA ARG A 174 11.17 19.39 1.91
C ARG A 174 10.08 20.13 1.15
N TRP A 175 8.81 19.86 1.48
CA TRP A 175 7.65 20.49 0.86
C TRP A 175 7.76 22.02 0.81
N GLN A 176 8.17 22.68 1.90
CA GLN A 176 8.25 24.15 1.92
C GLN A 176 9.31 24.70 0.96
N GLN A 177 10.35 23.91 0.65
CA GLN A 177 11.36 24.28 -0.33
C GLN A 177 10.83 24.02 -1.74
N LEU A 178 10.27 22.84 -1.97
CA LEU A 178 9.70 22.43 -3.26
C LEU A 178 8.56 23.36 -3.72
N ALA A 179 7.61 23.66 -2.84
CA ALA A 179 6.47 24.53 -3.14
C ALA A 179 6.89 25.96 -3.55
N ARG A 180 8.02 26.48 -3.04
CA ARG A 180 8.57 27.78 -3.48
C ARG A 180 9.07 27.72 -4.92
N THR A 181 9.67 26.59 -5.32
CA THR A 181 10.17 26.43 -6.70
C THR A 181 9.03 26.41 -7.72
N LEU A 182 7.85 25.87 -7.36
CA LEU A 182 6.65 25.90 -8.21
C LEU A 182 6.12 27.31 -8.50
N ARG A 183 6.60 28.33 -7.78
CA ARG A 183 6.19 29.73 -7.91
C ARG A 183 7.29 30.62 -8.49
N HIS A 184 8.47 30.08 -8.81
CA HIS A 184 9.57 30.86 -9.37
C HIS A 184 9.34 31.12 -10.87
N PRO A 185 9.49 32.38 -11.35
CA PRO A 185 9.21 32.74 -12.74
C PRO A 185 10.26 32.26 -13.75
N ASP A 186 11.48 31.96 -13.31
CA ASP A 186 12.63 31.63 -14.18
C ASP A 186 12.85 30.11 -14.40
N ASP A 187 12.15 29.26 -13.65
CA ASP A 187 12.28 27.81 -13.81
C ASP A 187 11.24 27.32 -14.83
N ARG A 188 11.64 26.44 -15.76
CA ARG A 188 10.71 25.81 -16.72
C ARG A 188 9.53 25.26 -15.92
N ARG A 189 8.34 25.88 -16.04
CA ARG A 189 7.14 25.66 -15.22
C ARG A 189 7.07 24.25 -14.64
N ARG A 190 7.64 24.04 -13.45
CA ARG A 190 7.49 22.79 -12.72
C ARG A 190 6.05 22.74 -12.26
N SER A 191 5.37 21.68 -12.64
CA SER A 191 4.02 21.41 -12.17
C SER A 191 4.08 20.70 -10.82
N VAL A 192 3.04 20.88 -10.01
CA VAL A 192 2.84 20.04 -8.82
C VAL A 192 2.82 18.54 -9.20
N PHE A 193 2.37 18.23 -10.42
CA PHE A 193 2.37 16.86 -10.95
C PHE A 193 3.76 16.27 -11.23
N ASP A 194 4.82 17.09 -11.24
CA ASP A 194 6.21 16.66 -11.49
C ASP A 194 6.97 16.36 -10.18
N LEU A 195 6.41 16.73 -9.03
CA LEU A 195 7.07 16.50 -7.74
C LEU A 195 6.93 15.04 -7.32
N LYS A 196 7.88 14.55 -6.51
CA LYS A 196 7.80 13.25 -5.82
C LYS A 196 7.04 13.34 -4.50
N GLY A 197 6.62 12.20 -3.98
CA GLY A 197 5.96 12.09 -2.67
C GLY A 197 6.05 10.68 -2.13
N GLN A 198 5.95 10.51 -0.83
CA GLN A 198 6.19 9.23 -0.18
C GLN A 198 5.04 8.80 0.72
N CYS A 199 4.85 7.50 0.85
CA CYS A 199 4.01 6.91 1.89
C CYS A 199 4.72 5.77 2.60
N TYR A 200 4.50 5.69 3.91
CA TYR A 200 4.97 4.58 4.75
C TYR A 200 3.73 3.94 5.38
N VAL A 201 3.56 2.62 5.24
CA VAL A 201 2.37 1.91 5.74
C VAL A 201 2.77 0.67 6.49
N LEU A 202 2.08 0.41 7.60
CA LEU A 202 2.14 -0.83 8.38
C LEU A 202 0.76 -1.49 8.41
N LEU A 203 0.73 -2.78 8.09
CA LEU A 203 -0.48 -3.61 8.14
C LEU A 203 -0.43 -4.61 9.30
N THR A 204 -1.60 -5.05 9.75
CA THR A 204 -1.74 -5.94 10.91
C THR A 204 -1.19 -7.35 10.69
N ASP A 205 -0.96 -7.76 9.44
CA ASP A 205 -0.24 -8.99 9.14
C ASP A 205 1.28 -8.87 9.32
N GLY A 206 1.80 -7.68 9.64
CA GLY A 206 3.23 -7.40 9.76
C GLY A 206 3.88 -6.91 8.46
N THR A 207 3.09 -6.58 7.43
CA THR A 207 3.63 -5.95 6.22
C THR A 207 4.06 -4.51 6.52
N ALA A 208 5.25 -4.13 6.02
CA ALA A 208 5.63 -2.73 5.85
C ALA A 208 5.74 -2.40 4.36
N LEU A 209 5.15 -1.27 3.96
CA LEU A 209 5.15 -0.74 2.60
C LEU A 209 5.79 0.65 2.58
N HIS A 210 6.81 0.84 1.75
CA HIS A 210 7.30 2.16 1.37
C HIS A 210 6.91 2.42 -0.09
N VAL A 211 6.11 3.45 -0.31
CA VAL A 211 5.66 3.86 -1.64
C VAL A 211 6.35 5.17 -1.98
N ASP A 212 7.25 5.14 -2.96
CA ASP A 212 7.84 6.32 -3.59
C ASP A 212 7.05 6.65 -4.85
N ARG A 213 6.23 7.70 -4.80
CA ARG A 213 5.50 8.18 -5.97
C ARG A 213 6.42 9.10 -6.76
N ASP A 214 6.91 8.58 -7.87
CA ASP A 214 7.72 9.33 -8.84
C ASP A 214 6.99 9.45 -10.19
N PRO A 215 6.51 10.64 -10.58
CA PRO A 215 5.88 10.90 -11.88
C PRO A 215 6.79 10.62 -13.08
N HIS A 216 8.10 10.63 -12.86
CA HIS A 216 9.11 10.44 -13.89
C HIS A 216 9.78 9.06 -13.81
N ALA A 217 9.25 8.15 -12.98
CA ALA A 217 9.71 6.77 -12.95
C ALA A 217 9.59 6.11 -14.34
N PRO A 218 10.58 5.29 -14.74
CA PRO A 218 10.47 4.46 -15.95
C PRO A 218 9.25 3.54 -15.87
N ILE A 219 8.68 3.21 -17.04
CA ILE A 219 7.59 2.23 -17.14
C ILE A 219 8.04 0.91 -16.51
N GLY A 220 7.18 0.34 -15.65
CA GLY A 220 7.46 -0.90 -14.92
C GLY A 220 8.15 -0.71 -13.56
N VAL A 221 8.59 0.51 -13.23
CA VAL A 221 9.02 0.88 -11.88
C VAL A 221 7.83 1.48 -11.14
N ASP A 222 7.25 0.71 -10.22
CA ASP A 222 6.07 1.15 -9.48
C ASP A 222 6.40 1.97 -8.22
N GLY A 223 7.68 2.03 -7.84
CA GLY A 223 8.16 2.73 -6.65
C GLY A 223 7.70 2.08 -5.33
N VAL A 224 7.28 0.83 -5.34
CA VAL A 224 6.77 0.14 -4.14
C VAL A 224 7.81 -0.83 -3.59
N ARG A 225 8.14 -0.68 -2.31
CA ARG A 225 8.98 -1.62 -1.55
C ARG A 225 8.12 -2.24 -0.46
N CYS A 226 8.17 -3.56 -0.32
CA CYS A 226 7.31 -4.31 0.57
C CYS A 226 8.08 -5.41 1.30
N THR A 227 7.89 -5.57 2.61
CA THR A 227 8.49 -6.68 3.37
C THR A 227 7.91 -8.06 3.02
N LYS A 228 6.76 -8.09 2.32
CA LYS A 228 6.06 -9.31 1.90
C LYS A 228 5.71 -9.30 0.41
N PRO A 229 5.41 -10.45 -0.21
CA PRO A 229 4.99 -10.50 -1.61
C PRO A 229 3.75 -9.63 -1.89
N LEU A 230 3.81 -8.81 -2.94
CA LEU A 230 2.65 -8.11 -3.50
C LEU A 230 1.90 -8.98 -4.52
N ASP A 231 2.60 -9.92 -5.13
CA ASP A 231 2.05 -10.92 -6.04
C ASP A 231 2.26 -12.30 -5.38
N PRO A 232 1.18 -12.97 -4.96
CA PRO A 232 1.28 -14.26 -4.28
C PRO A 232 1.76 -15.37 -5.23
N ASP A 233 1.52 -15.23 -6.53
CA ASP A 233 1.87 -16.24 -7.55
C ASP A 233 3.32 -16.12 -8.02
N ARG A 234 4.00 -15.02 -7.66
CA ARG A 234 5.42 -14.80 -7.94
C ARG A 234 6.29 -15.35 -6.82
N ILE A 235 6.89 -16.52 -7.05
CA ILE A 235 7.88 -17.09 -6.14
C ILE A 235 9.15 -16.23 -6.16
N THR A 236 9.41 -15.51 -5.08
CA THR A 236 10.68 -14.82 -4.82
C THR A 236 11.42 -15.50 -3.69
N TYR A 237 12.55 -16.13 -3.98
CA TYR A 237 13.43 -16.74 -2.97
C TYR A 237 14.20 -15.70 -2.14
N TYR A 238 14.22 -14.45 -2.58
CA TYR A 238 14.90 -13.35 -1.92
C TYR A 238 14.02 -12.11 -1.99
N ASN A 239 13.79 -11.48 -0.83
CA ASN A 239 13.15 -10.17 -0.75
C ASN A 239 14.18 -9.13 -0.21
N PRO A 240 14.71 -8.22 -1.06
CA PRO A 240 15.66 -7.20 -0.60
C PRO A 240 15.07 -6.23 0.43
N HIS A 241 13.75 -6.24 0.61
CA HIS A 241 13.01 -5.35 1.50
C HIS A 241 12.49 -6.05 2.75
N GLU A 242 12.96 -7.27 3.07
CA GLU A 242 12.55 -7.98 4.30
C GLU A 242 12.78 -7.13 5.57
N HIS A 243 13.86 -6.36 5.62
CA HIS A 243 14.20 -5.46 6.72
C HIS A 243 13.91 -3.99 6.41
N LEU A 244 12.87 -3.70 5.62
CA LEU A 244 12.57 -2.35 5.12
C LEU A 244 12.51 -1.27 6.22
N THR A 245 12.04 -1.61 7.42
CA THR A 245 11.90 -0.68 8.54
C THR A 245 13.24 -0.23 9.12
N ASP A 246 14.30 -1.01 8.89
CA ASP A 246 15.66 -0.74 9.37
C ASP A 246 16.54 -0.09 8.29
N GLN A 247 15.99 0.08 7.08
CA GLN A 247 16.67 0.67 5.92
C GLN A 247 16.42 2.18 5.82
N GLY A 248 17.30 2.87 5.09
CA GLY A 248 17.19 4.31 4.82
C GLY A 248 18.00 5.19 5.76
N ASP A 249 17.81 6.50 5.63
CA ASP A 249 18.47 7.49 6.48
C ASP A 249 17.90 7.48 7.93
N PRO A 250 18.53 8.19 8.88
CA PRO A 250 18.04 8.24 10.26
C PRO A 250 16.59 8.70 10.40
N ILE A 251 16.13 9.66 9.58
CA ILE A 251 14.76 10.19 9.66
C ILE A 251 13.76 9.15 9.15
N THR A 252 14.08 8.42 8.09
CA THR A 252 13.26 7.31 7.59
C THR A 252 13.11 6.23 8.67
N ARG A 253 14.21 5.83 9.32
CA ARG A 253 14.17 4.82 10.39
C ARG A 253 13.40 5.30 11.62
N ASP A 254 13.55 6.56 12.00
CA ASP A 254 12.75 7.17 13.07
C ASP A 254 11.26 7.20 12.71
N THR A 255 10.93 7.53 11.46
CA THR A 255 9.55 7.50 10.95
C THR A 255 8.96 6.10 11.10
N TRP A 256 9.69 5.06 10.68
CA TRP A 256 9.26 3.68 10.86
C TRP A 256 9.07 3.30 12.33
N ALA A 257 10.00 3.69 13.20
CA ALA A 257 9.92 3.40 14.62
C ALA A 257 8.68 4.05 15.26
N GLN A 258 8.39 5.32 14.96
CA GLN A 258 7.22 6.01 15.52
C GLN A 258 5.91 5.53 14.89
N LEU A 259 5.89 5.24 13.59
CA LEU A 259 4.72 4.63 12.93
C LEU A 259 4.41 3.26 13.53
N THR A 260 5.44 2.47 13.85
CA THR A 260 5.29 1.17 14.53
C THR A 260 4.65 1.32 15.91
N ARG A 261 5.06 2.33 16.69
CA ARG A 261 4.45 2.61 18.00
C ARG A 261 2.97 2.97 17.85
N LEU A 262 2.64 3.90 16.95
CA LEU A 262 1.26 4.28 16.65
C LEU A 262 0.42 3.07 16.22
N HIS A 263 0.94 2.27 15.28
CA HIS A 263 0.28 1.07 14.78
C HIS A 263 -0.02 0.07 15.91
N ARG A 264 0.96 -0.20 16.78
CA ARG A 264 0.79 -1.12 17.91
C ARG A 264 -0.26 -0.62 18.90
N THR A 265 -0.27 0.68 19.22
CA THR A 265 -1.30 1.27 20.09
C THR A 265 -2.70 1.12 19.48
N LEU A 266 -2.86 1.41 18.18
CA LEU A 266 -4.13 1.26 17.49
C LEU A 266 -4.56 -0.20 17.37
N ALA A 267 -3.69 -1.10 16.91
CA ALA A 267 -3.97 -2.52 16.77
C ALA A 267 -4.33 -3.15 18.13
N GLY A 268 -3.57 -2.82 19.17
CA GLY A 268 -3.83 -3.29 20.54
C GLY A 268 -5.20 -2.88 21.06
N HIS A 269 -5.71 -1.70 20.70
CA HIS A 269 -7.03 -1.21 21.13
C HIS A 269 -8.20 -1.66 20.23
N LEU A 270 -7.98 -1.69 18.91
CA LEU A 270 -9.04 -1.93 17.93
C LEU A 270 -9.29 -3.41 17.65
N LEU A 271 -8.25 -4.25 17.77
CA LEU A 271 -8.38 -5.69 17.54
C LEU A 271 -8.74 -6.46 18.81
N THR A 272 -8.40 -5.95 19.99
CA THR A 272 -8.85 -6.56 21.25
C THR A 272 -10.35 -6.24 21.46
N GLY A 273 -11.19 -7.27 21.54
CA GLY A 273 -12.63 -7.13 21.80
C GLY A 273 -13.56 -7.32 20.60
N HIS A 274 -13.06 -7.78 19.45
CA HIS A 274 -13.92 -8.43 18.46
C HIS A 274 -13.91 -9.94 18.74
N PRO A 275 -15.04 -10.57 19.07
CA PRO A 275 -15.11 -12.02 19.06
C PRO A 275 -14.86 -12.51 17.63
N ALA A 276 -14.04 -13.55 17.51
CA ALA A 276 -13.86 -14.31 16.28
C ALA A 276 -15.17 -15.02 15.88
#